data_AF-A0A7V4LZF5-F1
#
_entry.id   AF-A0A7V4LZF5-F1
#
_cell.length_a   1.000
_cell.length_b   1.000
_cell.length_c   1.000
_cell.angle_alpha   90.00
_cell.angle_beta   90.00
_cell.angle_gamma   90.00
#
_symmetry.space_group_name_H-M   'P 1'
#
loop_
_entity.id
_entity.type
_entity.pdbx_description
1 polymer ?
#
loop_
_entity_poly.entity_id
_entity_poly.type
_entity_poly.pdbx_seq_one_letter_code
_entity_poly.pdbx_strand_id
1 'polypeptide(L)'
;MDWIKIVKPQMRRNRDPQIAQKVQLFYRAHQDDVKTACAVFGRSRSYYYRWWNRFVKAGYQLSALRPLSRRPKRHPRQTPPTLTEAVRDMRHKTRYGRYRLHHELNKRGHVVAASAIVALGHTLLTIICYLLKENRDYKELGGDFFDRMNPERAKKHHVGRLVSLGYSVALEPIAAAA
;
A
#
# COMPACT_ATOMS: atom_id res chain seq x y z
N MET A 1 33.45 14.70 -13.08
CA MET A 1 33.02 13.46 -12.37
C MET A 1 32.75 12.38 -13.40
N ASP A 2 33.42 11.24 -13.29
CA ASP A 2 33.27 10.13 -14.24
C ASP A 2 32.07 9.24 -13.84
N TRP A 3 30.89 9.57 -14.38
CA TRP A 3 29.64 8.84 -14.12
C TRP A 3 29.72 7.36 -14.50
N ILE A 4 30.65 6.99 -15.40
CA ILE A 4 30.87 5.60 -15.85
C ILE A 4 31.31 4.71 -14.70
N LYS A 5 32.17 5.24 -13.81
CA LYS A 5 32.65 4.51 -12.61
C LYS A 5 31.50 4.19 -11.65
N ILE A 6 30.52 5.09 -11.54
CA ILE A 6 29.33 4.92 -10.69
C ILE A 6 28.36 3.88 -11.29
N VAL A 7 28.25 3.83 -12.61
CA VAL A 7 27.27 2.99 -13.31
C VAL A 7 27.74 1.56 -13.53
N LYS A 8 29.04 1.33 -13.79
CA LYS A 8 29.60 -0.01 -14.05
C LYS A 8 29.18 -1.07 -13.02
N PRO A 9 29.28 -0.83 -11.69
CA PRO A 9 28.84 -1.79 -10.68
C PRO A 9 27.33 -2.05 -10.70
N GLN A 10 26.53 -1.00 -10.95
CA GLN A 10 25.06 -1.12 -11.00
C GLN A 10 24.61 -1.95 -12.21
N MET A 11 25.28 -1.80 -13.36
CA MET A 11 24.98 -2.53 -14.59
C MET A 11 25.23 -4.04 -14.47
N ARG A 12 26.24 -4.47 -13.70
CA ARG A 12 26.49 -5.91 -13.41
C ARG A 12 25.30 -6.60 -12.75
N ARG A 13 24.50 -5.86 -11.97
CA ARG A 13 23.32 -6.37 -11.26
C ARG A 13 22.01 -6.13 -12.01
N ASN A 14 22.02 -5.35 -13.08
CA ASN A 14 20.82 -4.98 -13.81
C ASN A 14 20.39 -6.07 -14.80
N ARG A 15 19.13 -6.50 -14.74
CA ARG A 15 18.52 -7.45 -15.68
C ARG A 15 17.52 -6.80 -16.64
N ASP A 16 17.24 -5.50 -16.49
CA ASP A 16 16.26 -4.78 -17.30
C ASP A 16 16.89 -4.34 -18.64
N PRO A 17 16.40 -4.86 -19.79
CA PRO A 17 16.95 -4.54 -21.11
C PRO A 17 16.71 -3.09 -21.52
N GLN A 18 15.63 -2.45 -21.05
CA GLN A 18 15.34 -1.05 -21.40
C GLN A 18 16.30 -0.09 -20.70
N ILE A 19 16.71 -0.42 -19.48
CA ILE A 19 17.74 0.34 -18.77
C ILE A 19 19.08 0.18 -19.48
N ALA A 20 19.43 -1.06 -19.86
CA ALA A 20 20.67 -1.32 -20.59
C ALA A 20 20.73 -0.54 -21.92
N GLN A 21 19.65 -0.51 -22.70
CA GLN A 21 19.57 0.27 -23.93
C GLN A 21 19.77 1.79 -23.69
N LYS A 22 19.17 2.35 -22.64
CA LYS A 22 19.35 3.78 -22.29
C LYS A 22 20.79 4.08 -21.89
N VAL A 23 21.40 3.22 -21.08
CA VAL A 23 22.78 3.37 -20.65
C VAL A 23 23.73 3.25 -21.85
N GLN A 24 23.48 2.32 -22.77
CA GLN A 24 24.27 2.20 -24.00
C GLN A 24 24.14 3.43 -24.90
N LEU A 25 22.94 4.00 -25.02
CA LEU A 25 22.72 5.28 -25.69
C LEU A 25 23.57 6.40 -25.05
N PHE A 26 23.65 6.46 -23.72
CA PHE A 26 24.47 7.45 -23.02
C PHE A 26 25.97 7.22 -23.22
N TYR A 27 26.44 5.97 -23.20
CA TYR A 27 27.84 5.66 -23.49
C TYR A 27 28.22 6.11 -24.90
N ARG A 28 27.37 5.83 -25.89
CA ARG A 28 27.63 6.25 -27.27
C ARG A 28 27.59 7.76 -27.44
N ALA A 29 26.63 8.44 -26.81
CA ALA A 29 26.56 9.90 -26.82
C ALA A 29 27.75 10.56 -26.10
N HIS A 30 28.41 9.86 -25.18
CA HIS A 30 29.61 10.34 -24.48
C HIS A 30 30.90 10.14 -25.29
N GLN A 31 30.95 9.12 -26.16
CA GLN A 31 32.07 8.85 -27.05
C GLN A 31 32.01 9.72 -28.33
N ASP A 32 30.82 9.82 -28.92
CA ASP A 32 30.56 10.55 -30.15
C ASP A 32 29.86 11.89 -29.83
N ASP A 33 28.70 12.12 -30.44
CA ASP A 33 27.77 13.21 -30.16
C ASP A 33 26.34 12.66 -29.94
N VAL A 34 25.50 13.42 -29.23
CA VAL A 34 24.11 13.11 -28.94
C VAL A 34 23.30 12.90 -30.23
N LYS A 35 23.53 13.69 -31.28
CA LYS A 35 22.80 13.59 -32.55
C LYS A 35 23.06 12.24 -33.21
N THR A 36 24.33 11.86 -33.33
CA THR A 36 24.76 10.60 -33.95
C THR A 36 24.27 9.40 -33.15
N ALA A 37 24.42 9.44 -31.82
CA ALA A 37 23.92 8.38 -30.95
C ALA A 37 22.39 8.22 -31.05
N CYS A 38 21.64 9.31 -31.05
CA CYS A 38 20.17 9.25 -31.21
C CYS A 38 19.76 8.66 -32.57
N ALA A 39 20.46 9.00 -33.65
CA ALA A 39 20.21 8.46 -34.99
C ALA A 39 20.40 6.94 -35.04
N VAL A 40 21.52 6.44 -34.48
CA VAL A 40 21.83 5.00 -34.43
C VAL A 40 20.79 4.21 -33.63
N PHE A 41 20.31 4.77 -32.50
CA PHE A 41 19.35 4.10 -31.63
C PHE A 41 17.88 4.32 -32.05
N GLY A 42 17.62 5.07 -33.12
CA GLY A 42 16.26 5.39 -33.57
C GLY A 42 15.46 6.18 -32.52
N ARG A 43 16.10 7.10 -31.79
CA ARG A 43 15.48 7.90 -30.72
C ARG A 43 15.54 9.39 -31.03
N SER A 44 14.58 10.15 -30.51
CA SER A 44 14.62 11.60 -30.61
C SER A 44 15.63 12.22 -29.63
N ARG A 45 16.18 13.39 -29.98
CA ARG A 45 17.04 14.16 -29.05
C ARG A 45 16.32 14.48 -27.74
N SER A 46 15.02 14.77 -27.80
CA SER A 46 14.18 14.99 -26.60
C SER A 46 14.09 13.75 -25.70
N TYR A 47 14.10 12.54 -26.27
CA TYR A 47 14.17 11.30 -25.49
C TYR A 47 15.48 11.24 -24.70
N TYR A 48 16.62 11.53 -25.35
CA TYR A 48 17.92 11.58 -24.70
C TYR A 48 17.92 12.58 -23.55
N TYR A 49 17.63 13.86 -23.81
CA TYR A 49 17.72 14.90 -22.78
C TYR A 49 16.75 14.67 -21.63
N ARG A 50 15.52 14.17 -21.90
CA ARG A 50 14.57 13.80 -20.83
C ARG A 50 15.15 12.76 -19.88
N TRP A 51 15.76 11.71 -20.42
CA TRP A 51 16.32 10.63 -19.60
C TRP A 51 17.66 11.00 -18.98
N TRP A 52 18.52 11.70 -19.70
CA TRP A 52 19.81 12.19 -19.22
C TRP A 52 19.65 13.16 -18.05
N ASN A 53 18.78 14.18 -18.18
CA ASN A 53 18.54 15.15 -17.11
C ASN A 53 17.99 14.46 -15.84
N ARG A 54 17.12 13.47 -16.03
CA ARG A 54 16.57 12.67 -14.92
C ARG A 54 17.64 11.81 -14.25
N PHE A 55 18.57 11.27 -15.04
CA PHE A 55 19.67 10.45 -14.56
C PHE A 55 20.69 11.26 -13.76
N VAL A 56 21.07 12.43 -14.26
CA VAL A 56 21.95 13.38 -13.57
C VAL A 56 21.32 13.85 -12.26
N LYS A 57 20.02 14.24 -12.29
CA LYS A 57 19.29 14.68 -11.08
C LYS A 57 19.23 13.60 -9.99
N ALA A 58 19.25 12.32 -10.37
CA ALA A 58 19.24 11.20 -9.45
C ALA A 58 20.65 10.74 -9.02
N GLY A 59 21.71 11.46 -9.36
CA GLY A 59 23.08 11.09 -9.01
C GLY A 59 23.54 9.80 -9.69
N TYR A 60 23.13 9.57 -10.95
CA TYR A 60 23.53 8.41 -11.76
C TYR A 60 23.05 7.05 -11.22
N GLN A 61 21.91 7.02 -10.54
CA GLN A 61 21.24 5.78 -10.13
C GLN A 61 20.42 5.17 -11.28
N LEU A 62 20.59 3.87 -11.56
CA LEU A 62 19.84 3.16 -12.61
C LEU A 62 18.33 3.09 -12.34
N SER A 63 17.92 3.13 -11.07
CA SER A 63 16.51 3.16 -10.68
C SER A 63 15.76 4.34 -11.29
N ALA A 64 16.44 5.47 -11.51
CA ALA A 64 15.87 6.67 -12.11
C ALA A 64 15.54 6.50 -13.61
N LEU A 65 16.18 5.55 -14.28
CA LEU A 65 15.93 5.24 -15.70
C LEU A 65 14.70 4.34 -15.91
N ARG A 66 14.05 3.89 -14.84
CA ARG A 66 12.79 3.15 -14.95
C ARG A 66 11.64 4.07 -15.37
N PRO A 67 10.72 3.59 -16.22
CA PRO A 67 9.49 4.32 -16.50
C PRO A 67 8.76 4.61 -15.20
N LEU A 68 8.36 5.87 -15.00
CA LEU A 68 7.48 6.20 -13.89
C LEU A 68 6.10 5.64 -14.18
N SER A 69 5.46 5.16 -13.11
CA SER A 69 4.04 4.85 -13.17
C SER A 69 3.26 6.08 -13.64
N ARG A 70 2.35 5.87 -14.58
CA ARG A 70 1.38 6.88 -15.02
C ARG A 70 0.22 7.04 -14.06
N ARG A 71 0.17 6.21 -13.00
CA ARG A 71 -0.90 6.28 -11.99
C ARG A 71 -0.86 7.65 -11.30
N PRO A 72 -2.04 8.24 -11.03
CA PRO A 72 -2.10 9.47 -10.27
C PRO A 72 -1.41 9.25 -8.92
N LYS A 73 -0.42 10.10 -8.61
CA LYS A 73 0.31 10.03 -7.33
C LYS A 73 -0.55 10.51 -6.16
N ARG A 74 -1.63 11.23 -6.45
CA ARG A 74 -2.55 11.83 -5.49
C ARG A 74 -3.97 11.60 -5.94
N HIS A 75 -4.84 11.24 -5.01
CA HIS A 75 -6.28 11.10 -5.21
C HIS A 75 -6.99 11.97 -4.17
N PRO A 76 -8.11 12.66 -4.49
CA PRO A 76 -8.81 13.53 -3.54
C PRO A 76 -9.20 12.84 -2.22
N ARG A 77 -9.50 11.54 -2.26
CA ARG A 77 -9.81 10.71 -1.08
C ARG A 77 -8.64 9.85 -0.59
N GLN A 78 -7.40 10.25 -0.89
CA GLN A 78 -6.22 9.53 -0.40
C GLN A 78 -6.13 9.65 1.11
N THR A 79 -5.90 8.52 1.80
CA THR A 79 -5.73 8.52 3.25
C THR A 79 -4.50 9.39 3.62
N PRO A 80 -4.67 10.38 4.52
CA PRO A 80 -3.56 11.20 5.01
C PRO A 80 -2.39 10.36 5.54
N PRO A 81 -1.13 10.83 5.41
CA PRO A 81 0.03 10.16 5.96
C PRO A 81 -0.08 9.93 7.48
N THR A 82 -0.61 10.91 8.21
CA THR A 82 -0.83 10.84 9.66
C THR A 82 -1.73 9.67 10.06
N LEU A 83 -2.84 9.47 9.35
CA LEU A 83 -3.74 8.34 9.57
C LEU A 83 -3.10 7.01 9.17
N THR A 84 -2.28 7.02 8.12
CA THR A 84 -1.54 5.82 7.68
C THR A 84 -0.53 5.38 8.75
N GLU A 85 0.20 6.32 9.34
CA GLU A 85 1.14 6.09 10.44
C GLU A 85 0.42 5.61 11.70
N ALA A 86 -0.70 6.24 12.08
CA ALA A 86 -1.50 5.80 13.22
C ALA A 86 -2.00 4.36 13.07
N VAL A 87 -2.48 3.98 11.88
CA VAL A 87 -2.89 2.60 11.57
C VAL A 87 -1.68 1.65 11.65
N ARG A 88 -0.54 2.02 11.07
CA ARG A 88 0.69 1.22 11.08
C ARG A 88 1.17 0.96 12.51
N ASP A 89 1.29 2.01 13.31
CA ASP A 89 1.83 1.95 14.66
C ASP A 89 0.91 1.15 15.59
N MET A 90 -0.40 1.37 15.51
CA MET A 90 -1.36 0.58 16.28
C MET A 90 -1.33 -0.89 15.89
N ARG A 91 -1.21 -1.19 14.60
CA ARG A 91 -1.11 -2.55 14.10
C ARG A 91 0.16 -3.25 14.57
N HIS A 92 1.31 -2.58 14.58
CA HIS A 92 2.54 -3.16 15.11
C HIS A 92 2.42 -3.49 16.61
N LYS A 93 1.76 -2.64 17.39
CA LYS A 93 1.60 -2.83 18.84
C LYS A 93 0.57 -3.92 19.20
N THR A 94 -0.54 -3.99 18.47
CA THR A 94 -1.72 -4.77 18.90
C THR A 94 -2.01 -6.01 18.03
N ARG A 95 -1.53 -6.02 16.79
CA ARG A 95 -1.86 -7.04 15.76
C ARG A 95 -3.36 -7.20 15.49
N TYR A 96 -4.17 -6.19 15.81
CA TYR A 96 -5.61 -6.24 15.64
C TYR A 96 -6.04 -6.33 14.17
N GLY A 97 -7.16 -7.03 13.95
CA GLY A 97 -7.85 -7.10 12.66
C GLY A 97 -8.48 -5.76 12.25
N ARG A 98 -8.90 -5.64 10.98
CA ARG A 98 -9.38 -4.38 10.39
C ARG A 98 -10.46 -3.67 11.20
N TYR A 99 -11.48 -4.40 11.64
CA TYR A 99 -12.64 -3.83 12.35
C TYR A 99 -12.27 -3.38 13.76
N ARG A 100 -11.39 -4.11 14.44
CA ARG A 100 -10.90 -3.75 15.77
C ARG A 100 -9.95 -2.55 15.70
N LEU A 101 -9.09 -2.47 14.69
CA LEU A 101 -8.28 -1.28 14.42
C LEU A 101 -9.15 -0.06 14.11
N HIS A 102 -10.15 -0.22 13.22
CA HIS A 102 -11.11 0.84 12.91
C HIS A 102 -11.78 1.40 14.16
N HIS A 103 -12.32 0.50 14.98
CA HIS A 103 -12.99 0.87 16.23
C HIS A 103 -12.06 1.60 17.21
N GLU A 104 -10.84 1.10 17.39
CA GLU A 104 -9.86 1.67 18.31
C GLU A 104 -9.30 3.01 17.82
N LEU A 105 -9.13 3.17 16.51
CA LEU A 105 -8.72 4.43 15.88
C LEU A 105 -9.82 5.49 16.00
N ASN A 106 -11.08 5.13 15.73
CA ASN A 106 -12.21 6.03 15.91
C ASN A 106 -12.32 6.53 17.36
N LYS A 107 -12.11 5.63 18.34
CA LYS A 107 -12.06 5.99 19.77
C LYS A 107 -10.97 7.02 20.10
N ARG A 108 -9.88 7.05 19.33
CA ARG A 108 -8.75 7.99 19.48
C ARG A 108 -8.92 9.24 18.61
N GLY A 109 -10.08 9.45 18.00
CA GLY A 109 -10.38 10.59 17.14
C GLY A 109 -9.91 10.45 15.69
N HIS A 110 -9.41 9.29 15.30
CA HIS A 110 -8.98 9.04 13.92
C HIS A 110 -10.14 8.49 13.09
N VAL A 111 -10.67 9.30 12.16
CA VAL A 111 -11.74 8.87 11.24
C VAL A 111 -11.13 8.13 10.05
N VAL A 112 -11.23 6.80 10.05
CA VAL A 112 -10.68 5.94 8.99
C VAL A 112 -11.71 4.89 8.60
N ALA A 113 -12.06 4.74 7.32
CA ALA A 113 -12.93 3.63 6.90
C ALA A 113 -12.25 2.26 7.08
N ALA A 114 -12.99 1.23 7.52
CA ALA A 114 -12.44 -0.12 7.69
C ALA A 114 -11.82 -0.69 6.39
N SER A 115 -12.34 -0.30 5.22
CA SER A 115 -11.80 -0.66 3.91
C SER A 115 -10.41 -0.05 3.63
N ALA A 116 -10.15 1.17 4.12
CA ALA A 116 -8.83 1.82 4.00
C ALA A 116 -7.74 1.09 4.79
N ILE A 117 -8.10 0.42 5.89
CA ILE A 117 -7.18 -0.40 6.69
C ILE A 117 -6.78 -1.69 5.97
N VAL A 118 -7.67 -2.25 5.13
CA VAL A 118 -7.40 -3.47 4.33
C VAL A 118 -6.38 -3.20 3.24
N ALA A 119 -6.43 -2.02 2.62
CA ALA A 119 -5.45 -1.60 1.61
C ALA A 119 -4.00 -1.57 2.14
N LEU A 120 -3.81 -1.59 3.47
CA LEU A 120 -2.51 -1.64 4.15
C LEU A 120 -2.00 -3.07 4.44
N GLY A 121 -2.68 -4.09 3.90
CA GLY A 121 -2.12 -5.39 3.47
C GLY A 121 -1.62 -6.40 4.51
N HIS A 122 -1.24 -5.99 5.72
CA HIS A 122 -0.55 -6.92 6.63
C HIS A 122 -1.46 -8.01 7.22
N THR A 123 -2.76 -7.77 7.47
CA THR A 123 -3.66 -8.83 7.98
C THR A 123 -3.89 -9.90 6.94
N LEU A 124 -4.05 -9.52 5.67
CA LEU A 124 -4.32 -10.49 4.62
C LEU A 124 -3.12 -11.42 4.46
N LEU A 125 -1.90 -10.83 4.46
CA LEU A 125 -0.66 -11.59 4.43
C LEU A 125 -0.51 -12.50 5.66
N THR A 126 -0.78 -12.00 6.87
CA THR A 126 -0.71 -12.81 8.09
C THR A 126 -1.72 -13.96 8.08
N ILE A 127 -2.98 -13.70 7.68
CA ILE A 127 -4.03 -14.72 7.56
C ILE A 127 -3.58 -15.79 6.55
N ILE A 128 -3.12 -15.39 5.37
CA ILE A 128 -2.59 -16.32 4.35
C ILE A 128 -1.43 -17.15 4.92
N CYS A 129 -0.47 -16.54 5.61
CA CYS A 129 0.63 -17.26 6.22
C CYS A 129 0.17 -18.29 7.27
N TYR A 130 -0.81 -17.96 8.12
CA TYR A 130 -1.34 -18.92 9.11
C TYR A 130 -2.12 -20.05 8.45
N LEU A 131 -2.97 -19.75 7.46
CA LEU A 131 -3.73 -20.77 6.72
C LEU A 131 -2.81 -21.74 5.97
N LEU A 132 -1.76 -21.22 5.33
CA LEU A 132 -0.76 -22.04 4.64
C LEU A 132 0.10 -22.85 5.61
N LYS A 133 0.49 -22.28 6.75
CA LYS A 133 1.30 -22.97 7.77
C LYS A 133 0.54 -24.12 8.43
N GLU A 134 -0.77 -23.96 8.63
CA GLU A 134 -1.61 -24.93 9.34
C GLU A 134 -2.44 -25.81 8.42
N ASN A 135 -2.33 -25.62 7.09
CA ASN A 135 -3.14 -26.29 6.06
C ASN A 135 -4.65 -26.21 6.37
N ARG A 136 -5.13 -25.01 6.72
CA ARG A 136 -6.53 -24.77 7.06
C ARG A 136 -7.19 -23.85 6.04
N ASP A 137 -8.47 -24.09 5.78
CA ASP A 137 -9.28 -23.22 4.93
C ASP A 137 -9.67 -21.93 5.66
N TYR A 138 -9.78 -20.84 4.90
CA TYR A 138 -10.24 -19.56 5.43
C TYR A 138 -11.72 -19.67 5.81
N LYS A 139 -12.02 -19.55 7.11
CA LYS A 139 -13.38 -19.40 7.61
C LYS A 139 -13.64 -17.94 7.96
N GLU A 140 -14.51 -17.29 7.18
CA GLU A 140 -14.93 -15.94 7.49
C GLU A 140 -15.74 -15.94 8.79
N LEU A 141 -15.31 -15.11 9.75
CA LEU A 141 -15.86 -15.11 11.11
C LEU A 141 -17.30 -14.56 11.18
N GLY A 142 -17.81 -13.95 10.10
CA GLY A 142 -19.12 -13.32 10.02
C GLY A 142 -19.14 -11.88 10.55
N GLY A 143 -20.11 -11.08 10.09
CA GLY A 143 -20.27 -9.68 10.51
C GLY A 143 -20.69 -9.51 11.98
N ASP A 144 -21.31 -10.54 12.53
CA ASP A 144 -21.83 -10.68 13.90
C ASP A 144 -20.78 -11.23 14.89
N PHE A 145 -19.55 -11.51 14.44
CA PHE A 145 -18.49 -12.07 15.27
C PHE A 145 -18.25 -11.28 16.56
N PHE A 146 -18.22 -9.95 16.46
CA PHE A 146 -17.98 -9.10 17.62
C PHE A 146 -19.18 -9.03 18.56
N ASP A 147 -20.38 -9.21 18.03
CA ASP A 147 -21.61 -9.26 18.82
C ASP A 147 -21.67 -10.57 19.61
N ARG A 148 -21.28 -11.70 19.00
CA ARG A 148 -21.10 -12.99 19.69
C ARG A 148 -20.01 -12.95 20.77
N MET A 149 -18.92 -12.21 20.54
CA MET A 149 -17.81 -12.13 21.49
C MET A 149 -18.11 -11.22 22.69
N ASN A 150 -19.01 -10.23 22.56
CA ASN A 150 -19.43 -9.35 23.65
C ASN A 150 -20.94 -9.09 23.60
N PRO A 151 -21.76 -10.10 23.96
CA PRO A 151 -23.21 -10.02 23.82
C PRO A 151 -23.80 -8.89 24.65
N GLU A 152 -23.28 -8.62 25.85
CA GLU A 152 -23.75 -7.53 26.71
C GLU A 152 -23.52 -6.13 26.11
N ARG A 153 -22.43 -5.96 25.36
CA ARG A 153 -22.14 -4.69 24.70
C ARG A 153 -23.03 -4.49 23.48
N ALA A 154 -23.25 -5.54 22.70
CA ALA A 154 -24.17 -5.53 21.57
C ALA A 154 -25.60 -5.24 22.05
N LYS A 155 -26.05 -5.93 23.12
CA LYS A 155 -27.33 -5.71 23.79
C LYS A 155 -27.51 -4.24 24.19
N LYS A 156 -26.55 -3.66 24.93
CA LYS A 156 -26.61 -2.25 25.33
C LYS A 156 -26.66 -1.30 24.13
N HIS A 157 -25.89 -1.59 23.07
CA HIS A 157 -25.91 -0.78 21.85
C HIS A 157 -27.28 -0.80 21.17
N HIS A 158 -27.88 -1.99 20.99
CA HIS A 158 -29.18 -2.13 20.34
C HIS A 158 -30.33 -1.55 21.17
N VAL A 159 -30.32 -1.78 22.49
CA VAL A 159 -31.30 -1.17 23.41
C VAL A 159 -31.20 0.36 23.34
N GLY A 160 -29.99 0.93 23.46
CA GLY A 160 -29.80 2.37 23.37
C GLY A 160 -30.27 2.95 22.04
N ARG A 161 -30.06 2.21 20.93
CA ARG A 161 -30.53 2.62 19.61
C ARG A 161 -32.06 2.62 19.51
N LEU A 162 -32.74 1.60 20.03
CA LEU A 162 -34.21 1.54 20.05
C LEU A 162 -34.82 2.64 20.94
N VAL A 163 -34.23 2.88 22.10
CA VAL A 163 -34.62 3.98 23.00
C VAL A 163 -34.45 5.33 22.32
N SER A 164 -33.34 5.54 21.58
CA SER A 164 -33.12 6.79 20.84
C SER A 164 -34.13 7.04 19.71
N LEU A 165 -34.83 6.00 19.27
CA LEU A 165 -35.90 6.07 18.27
C LEU A 165 -37.28 6.25 18.93
N GLY A 166 -37.36 6.39 20.26
CA GLY A 166 -38.60 6.63 21.00
C GLY A 166 -39.32 5.37 21.47
N TYR A 167 -38.70 4.19 21.33
CA TYR A 167 -39.31 2.92 21.77
C TYR A 167 -38.97 2.62 23.24
N SER A 168 -39.96 2.17 24.01
CA SER A 168 -39.72 1.50 25.29
C SER A 168 -39.25 0.08 25.02
N VAL A 169 -38.11 -0.31 25.60
CA VAL A 169 -37.48 -1.61 25.34
C VAL A 169 -37.53 -2.46 26.59
N ALA A 170 -38.33 -3.52 26.56
CA ALA A 170 -38.28 -4.63 27.52
C ALA A 170 -37.61 -5.83 26.84
N LEU A 171 -36.57 -6.39 27.46
CA LEU A 171 -35.87 -7.57 26.96
C LEU A 171 -36.20 -8.77 27.84
N GLU A 172 -36.84 -9.78 27.25
CA GLU A 172 -37.05 -11.06 27.91
C GLU A 172 -36.07 -12.10 27.33
N PRO A 173 -35.42 -12.92 28.18
CA PRO A 173 -34.60 -14.02 27.69
C PRO A 173 -35.52 -15.03 26.98
N ILE A 174 -35.19 -15.38 25.75
CA ILE A 174 -35.84 -16.50 25.07
C ILE A 174 -35.48 -17.76 25.86
N ALA A 175 -36.49 -18.45 26.41
CA ALA A 175 -36.30 -19.72 27.10
C ALA A 175 -35.52 -20.67 26.18
N ALA A 176 -34.42 -21.22 26.69
CA ALA A 176 -33.52 -22.08 25.92
C ALA A 176 -34.32 -23.26 25.34
N ALA A 177 -34.37 -23.36 24.01
CA ALA A 177 -34.90 -24.53 23.33
C ALA A 177 -34.03 -25.74 23.71
N ALA A 178 -34.66 -26.74 24.34
CA ALA A 178 -34.06 -28.03 24.67
C ALA A 178 -33.78 -28.86 23.40
#